data_AF-A0A2E3XT21-F1
#
_entry.id   AF-A0A2E3XT21-F1
#
_cell.length_a   1.000
_cell.length_b   1.000
_cell.length_c   1.000
_cell.angle_alpha   90.00
_cell.angle_beta   90.00
_cell.angle_gamma   90.00
#
_symmetry.space_group_name_H-M   'P 1'
#
loop_
_entity.id
_entity.type
_entity.pdbx_description
1 polymer ?
#
loop_
_entity_poly.entity_id
_entity_poly.type
_entity_poly.pdbx_seq_one_letter_code
_entity_poly.pdbx_strand_id
1 'polypeptide(L)'
;MKVVQSVLLGAFLCVSTIQASSLNDEASEAPAPRILRTMEERAEFIEELWLSFESSDGLSQKQNEQVKKLKLYQFPHAQSLKLLLMKASLNIEISQNEVGFMNSPGAWNEESLVEYSKLEKRIEEASIEIEQPLQSKTKEVTATNDRWSKEEIKELITFEPKWRLFGKNEYRNVPTLYVFCREDRNYPCLMIMKDKEGKVVREKNGQIWSQKKLALSGRGLKYNEVNGNTPQGLFTIDSVMPKADRRFVYGKYRRMKLNFVEASKDEKELLRYIPEELQHLNFWKESVVARDMGRDLFRIHGVGIKNIFRNTTYYPFIPTAGCIASIEGKYDGKRYADQRELLDQFMIAMGIEPTYENETRVKGLLYVVNIDDTNAPVELGDLF
;
A
#
# COMPACT_ATOMS: atom_id res chain seq x y z
N MET A 1 -46.07 20.32 -46.87
CA MET A 1 -46.65 19.03 -47.29
C MET A 1 -45.63 17.92 -47.04
N LYS A 2 -46.10 16.85 -46.39
CA LYS A 2 -45.66 15.43 -46.36
C LYS A 2 -44.25 15.08 -46.89
N VAL A 3 -43.32 14.51 -46.08
CA VAL A 3 -43.28 13.13 -45.50
C VAL A 3 -42.75 12.07 -46.49
N VAL A 4 -41.62 11.43 -46.12
CA VAL A 4 -41.31 9.96 -46.16
C VAL A 4 -40.32 9.33 -47.18
N GLN A 5 -39.34 8.61 -46.57
CA GLN A 5 -38.69 7.29 -46.88
C GLN A 5 -37.70 7.16 -48.06
N SER A 6 -36.44 6.74 -47.83
CA SER A 6 -35.88 5.36 -47.68
C SER A 6 -35.35 4.83 -49.04
N VAL A 7 -34.35 3.96 -49.24
CA VAL A 7 -33.35 3.18 -48.50
C VAL A 7 -32.55 2.38 -49.59
N LEU A 8 -31.27 2.06 -49.33
CA LEU A 8 -30.45 0.91 -49.82
C LEU A 8 -29.86 0.78 -51.27
N LEU A 9 -28.54 0.54 -51.23
CA LEU A 9 -27.73 -0.51 -51.90
C LEU A 9 -27.39 -0.41 -53.41
N GLY A 10 -26.10 -0.54 -53.70
CA GLY A 10 -25.60 -0.88 -55.05
C GLY A 10 -24.11 -0.63 -55.24
N ALA A 11 -23.30 -1.65 -55.01
CA ALA A 11 -21.86 -1.69 -55.28
C ALA A 11 -21.55 -1.72 -56.78
N PHE A 12 -20.37 -1.24 -57.20
CA PHE A 12 -19.48 -1.96 -58.11
C PHE A 12 -18.05 -1.42 -58.05
N LEU A 13 -17.13 -2.34 -57.77
CA LEU A 13 -15.67 -2.20 -57.82
C LEU A 13 -15.19 -2.17 -59.27
N CYS A 14 -14.12 -1.41 -59.54
CA CYS A 14 -13.19 -1.70 -60.62
C CYS A 14 -11.77 -1.66 -60.00
N VAL A 15 -11.28 -2.83 -59.61
CA VAL A 15 -9.89 -3.06 -59.21
C VAL A 15 -9.22 -3.78 -60.36
N SER A 16 -8.23 -3.12 -60.95
CA SER A 16 -7.26 -3.72 -61.86
C SER A 16 -6.24 -4.55 -61.09
N THR A 17 -6.04 -5.75 -61.61
CA THR A 17 -5.03 -6.76 -61.33
C THR A 17 -3.61 -6.19 -61.18
N ILE A 18 -2.96 -6.47 -60.04
CA ILE A 18 -1.50 -6.59 -59.95
C ILE A 18 -1.14 -7.88 -59.23
N GLN A 19 -0.11 -8.52 -59.79
CA GLN A 19 0.44 -9.83 -59.55
C GLN A 19 0.60 -10.26 -58.08
N ALA A 20 0.29 -11.53 -57.88
CA ALA A 20 0.72 -12.32 -56.74
C ALA A 20 2.25 -12.49 -56.73
N SER A 21 2.89 -11.99 -55.69
CA SER A 21 4.14 -12.54 -55.15
C SER A 21 3.81 -13.14 -53.78
N SER A 22 3.98 -14.45 -53.66
CA SER A 22 3.82 -15.20 -52.42
C SER A 22 4.79 -14.69 -51.36
N LEU A 23 4.25 -14.01 -50.33
CA LEU A 23 4.92 -13.87 -49.05
C LEU A 23 4.22 -14.82 -48.09
N ASN A 24 4.97 -15.81 -47.62
CA ASN A 24 4.59 -16.63 -46.48
C ASN A 24 4.60 -15.74 -45.24
N ASP A 25 3.42 -15.33 -44.78
CA ASP A 25 3.24 -14.78 -43.43
C ASP A 25 3.25 -15.95 -42.43
N GLU A 26 4.44 -16.32 -41.95
CA GLU A 26 4.55 -17.01 -40.66
C GLU A 26 4.24 -16.00 -39.56
N ALA A 27 2.99 -16.01 -39.10
CA ALA A 27 2.61 -15.38 -37.84
C ALA A 27 3.37 -16.09 -36.70
N SER A 28 4.49 -15.51 -36.28
CA SER A 28 5.24 -15.91 -35.10
C SER A 28 4.35 -15.78 -33.86
N GLU A 29 3.86 -16.92 -33.37
CA GLU A 29 3.24 -17.00 -32.05
C GLU A 29 4.25 -16.55 -30.99
N ALA A 30 3.94 -15.47 -30.28
CA ALA A 30 4.82 -14.97 -29.23
C ALA A 30 5.00 -16.04 -28.14
N PRO A 31 6.24 -16.38 -27.75
CA PRO A 31 6.49 -17.47 -26.82
C PRO A 31 5.89 -17.20 -25.43
N ALA A 32 5.42 -18.28 -24.79
CA ALA A 32 4.88 -18.25 -23.45
C ALA A 32 5.92 -17.72 -22.43
N PRO A 33 5.50 -17.05 -21.34
CA PRO A 33 6.43 -16.50 -20.35
C PRO A 33 7.32 -17.58 -19.71
N ARG A 34 8.64 -17.41 -19.84
CA ARG A 34 9.68 -18.28 -19.28
C ARG A 34 9.68 -18.18 -17.75
N ILE A 35 9.52 -19.31 -17.05
CA ILE A 35 9.59 -19.39 -15.57
C ILE A 35 11.01 -19.80 -15.18
N LEU A 36 11.78 -18.90 -14.55
CA LEU A 36 13.18 -19.13 -14.18
C LEU A 36 13.29 -19.74 -12.77
N ARG A 37 13.70 -21.01 -12.71
CA ARG A 37 13.71 -21.85 -11.51
C ARG A 37 15.10 -21.96 -10.88
N THR A 38 16.17 -21.91 -11.65
CA THR A 38 17.56 -22.05 -11.16
C THR A 38 18.30 -20.71 -11.11
N MET A 39 19.50 -20.70 -10.53
CA MET A 39 20.36 -19.51 -10.51
C MET A 39 21.02 -19.26 -11.86
N GLU A 40 21.45 -20.31 -12.56
CA GLU A 40 22.00 -20.25 -13.91
C GLU A 40 20.96 -19.71 -14.91
N GLU A 41 19.71 -20.18 -14.86
CA GLU A 41 18.62 -19.67 -15.73
C GLU A 41 18.34 -18.17 -15.49
N ARG A 42 18.54 -17.68 -14.27
CA ARG A 42 18.39 -16.26 -13.93
C ARG A 42 19.58 -15.44 -14.41
N ALA A 43 20.80 -15.98 -14.36
CA ALA A 43 21.99 -15.32 -14.87
C ALA A 43 21.94 -15.20 -16.40
N GLU A 44 21.60 -16.26 -17.12
CA GLU A 44 21.41 -16.25 -18.57
C GLU A 44 20.32 -15.25 -18.99
N PHE A 45 19.20 -15.19 -18.27
CA PHE A 45 18.15 -14.22 -18.55
C PHE A 45 18.59 -12.76 -18.32
N ILE A 46 19.44 -12.50 -17.32
CA ILE A 46 19.99 -11.17 -17.09
C ILE A 46 20.97 -10.79 -18.21
N GLU A 47 21.75 -11.74 -18.72
CA GLU A 47 22.66 -11.55 -19.84
C GLU A 47 21.91 -11.34 -21.17
N GLU A 48 20.81 -12.07 -21.42
CA GLU A 48 19.88 -11.82 -22.53
C GLU A 48 19.28 -10.39 -22.47
N LEU A 49 18.87 -9.94 -21.27
CA LEU A 49 18.36 -8.58 -21.07
C LEU A 49 19.44 -7.51 -21.31
N TRP A 50 20.68 -7.80 -20.91
CA TRP A 50 21.83 -6.92 -21.13
C TRP A 50 22.14 -6.76 -22.62
N LEU A 51 22.24 -7.87 -23.36
CA LEU A 51 22.50 -7.87 -24.80
C LEU A 51 21.38 -7.19 -25.60
N SER A 52 20.12 -7.38 -25.20
CA SER A 52 18.95 -6.69 -25.78
C SER A 52 18.96 -5.18 -25.53
N PHE A 53 19.58 -4.72 -24.44
CA PHE A 53 19.71 -3.31 -24.12
C PHE A 53 20.87 -2.66 -24.91
N GLU A 54 22.01 -3.35 -25.04
CA GLU A 54 23.17 -2.88 -25.83
C GLU A 54 22.85 -2.75 -27.33
N SER A 55 21.91 -3.54 -27.86
CA SER A 55 21.50 -3.49 -29.27
C SER A 55 20.57 -2.31 -29.63
N SER A 56 20.54 -1.24 -28.83
CA SER A 56 19.86 0.06 -29.05
C SER A 56 18.33 0.14 -29.00
N ASP A 57 17.61 -0.96 -28.71
CA ASP A 57 16.13 -0.95 -28.62
C ASP A 57 15.58 -0.69 -27.20
N GLY A 58 16.45 -0.57 -26.19
CA GLY A 58 16.03 -0.40 -24.79
C GLY A 58 15.26 -1.61 -24.24
N LEU A 59 14.76 -1.50 -23.01
CA LEU A 59 13.94 -2.54 -22.40
C LEU A 59 12.46 -2.28 -22.71
N SER A 60 11.77 -3.26 -23.27
CA SER A 60 10.32 -3.21 -23.42
C SER A 60 9.62 -3.10 -22.06
N GLN A 61 8.40 -2.54 -22.06
CA GLN A 61 7.58 -2.41 -20.86
C GLN A 61 7.37 -3.76 -20.12
N LYS A 62 7.31 -4.86 -20.87
CA LYS A 62 7.19 -6.23 -20.33
C LYS A 62 8.47 -6.70 -19.63
N GLN A 63 9.65 -6.38 -20.19
CA GLN A 63 10.94 -6.66 -19.57
C GLN A 63 11.12 -5.85 -18.28
N ASN A 64 10.70 -4.57 -18.26
CA ASN A 64 10.72 -3.74 -17.05
C ASN A 64 9.89 -4.35 -15.89
N GLU A 65 8.69 -4.87 -16.18
CA GLU A 65 7.85 -5.53 -15.18
C GLU A 65 8.40 -6.89 -14.70
N GLN A 66 9.19 -7.58 -15.54
CA GLN A 66 9.87 -8.81 -15.15
C GLN A 66 11.08 -8.53 -14.26
N VAL A 67 11.83 -7.45 -14.54
CA VAL A 67 12.97 -7.01 -13.73
C VAL A 67 12.52 -6.61 -12.32
N LYS A 68 11.40 -5.89 -12.18
CA LYS A 68 10.80 -5.54 -10.87
C LYS A 68 10.47 -6.76 -10.00
N LYS A 69 10.22 -7.93 -10.62
CA LYS A 69 9.88 -9.19 -9.94
C LYS A 69 11.11 -10.00 -9.52
N LEU A 70 12.27 -9.71 -10.09
CA LEU A 70 13.53 -10.36 -9.72
C LEU A 70 14.03 -9.75 -8.41
N LYS A 71 14.22 -10.58 -7.37
CA LYS A 71 14.81 -10.16 -6.08
C LYS A 71 16.33 -10.03 -6.23
N LEU A 72 16.77 -8.99 -6.93
CA LEU A 72 18.12 -8.84 -7.50
C LEU A 72 19.27 -8.65 -6.51
N TYR A 73 19.04 -8.59 -5.20
CA TYR A 73 20.07 -8.30 -4.18
C TYR A 73 21.23 -9.30 -4.07
N GLN A 74 21.29 -10.35 -4.90
CA GLN A 74 22.29 -11.41 -4.83
C GLN A 74 23.23 -11.48 -6.04
N PHE A 75 23.11 -10.58 -7.03
CA PHE A 75 23.91 -10.64 -8.25
C PHE A 75 24.96 -9.52 -8.33
N PRO A 76 26.20 -9.80 -8.77
CA PRO A 76 27.22 -8.78 -9.07
C PRO A 76 26.75 -7.74 -10.09
N HIS A 77 25.84 -8.09 -11.01
CA HIS A 77 25.27 -7.21 -12.04
C HIS A 77 23.99 -6.48 -11.59
N ALA A 78 23.53 -6.70 -10.36
CA ALA A 78 22.34 -6.04 -9.82
C ALA A 78 22.54 -4.53 -9.65
N GLN A 79 23.78 -4.10 -9.40
CA GLN A 79 24.12 -2.68 -9.35
C GLN A 79 24.06 -2.05 -10.75
N SER A 80 24.59 -2.71 -11.78
CA SER A 80 24.49 -2.26 -13.18
C SER A 80 23.04 -2.17 -13.66
N LEU A 81 22.19 -3.15 -13.30
CA LEU A 81 20.77 -3.14 -13.65
C LEU A 81 19.97 -2.09 -12.86
N LYS A 82 20.33 -1.84 -11.60
CA LYS A 82 19.76 -0.75 -10.78
C LYS A 82 20.11 0.62 -11.36
N LEU A 83 21.36 0.81 -11.78
CA LEU A 83 21.83 2.03 -12.45
C LEU A 83 21.14 2.25 -13.80
N LEU A 84 20.90 1.19 -14.57
CA LEU A 84 20.15 1.24 -15.83
C LEU A 84 18.67 1.58 -15.62
N LEU A 85 18.02 0.98 -14.62
CA LEU A 85 16.65 1.33 -14.24
C LEU A 85 16.57 2.79 -13.79
N MET A 86 17.58 3.28 -13.06
CA MET A 86 17.69 4.68 -12.64
C MET A 86 17.93 5.62 -13.84
N LYS A 87 18.78 5.25 -14.81
CA LYS A 87 18.95 5.98 -16.08
C LYS A 87 17.62 6.14 -16.82
N ALA A 88 16.88 5.05 -16.97
CA ALA A 88 15.60 5.03 -17.68
C ALA A 88 14.49 5.80 -16.95
N SER A 89 14.53 5.87 -15.62
CA SER A 89 13.48 6.54 -14.81
C SER A 89 13.80 8.01 -14.47
N LEU A 90 15.08 8.40 -14.47
CA LEU A 90 15.52 9.74 -14.09
C LEU A 90 16.00 10.59 -15.27
N ASN A 91 16.04 10.04 -16.49
CA ASN A 91 16.50 10.72 -17.71
C ASN A 91 17.89 11.36 -17.60
N ILE A 92 18.78 10.74 -16.81
CA ILE A 92 20.15 11.20 -16.58
C ILE A 92 21.04 10.71 -17.72
N GLU A 93 21.75 11.62 -18.39
CA GLU A 93 22.80 11.25 -19.34
C GLU A 93 24.02 10.67 -18.58
N ILE A 94 24.30 9.39 -18.85
CA ILE A 94 25.50 8.69 -18.41
C ILE A 94 26.47 8.71 -19.59
N SER A 95 27.66 9.26 -19.39
CA SER A 95 28.70 9.35 -20.42
C SER A 95 29.19 7.96 -20.83
N GLN A 96 29.72 7.81 -22.05
CA GLN A 96 30.24 6.53 -22.52
C GLN A 96 31.39 6.00 -21.63
N ASN A 97 32.16 6.89 -21.01
CA ASN A 97 33.22 6.55 -20.07
C ASN A 97 32.66 5.92 -18.78
N GLU A 98 31.44 6.29 -18.37
CA GLU A 98 30.76 5.74 -17.19
C GLU A 98 30.10 4.37 -17.46
N VAL A 99 29.93 3.97 -18.73
CA VAL A 99 29.40 2.65 -19.11
C VAL A 99 30.53 1.62 -19.22
N GLY A 100 31.72 2.05 -19.66
CA GLY A 100 32.86 1.17 -19.94
C GLY A 100 33.34 0.32 -18.77
N PHE A 101 33.18 0.77 -17.51
CA PHE A 101 33.61 0.02 -16.33
C PHE A 101 32.62 -1.08 -15.89
N MET A 102 31.38 -1.08 -16.38
CA MET A 102 30.37 -2.08 -16.00
C MET A 102 30.54 -3.41 -16.76
N ASN A 103 31.34 -3.43 -17.83
CA ASN A 103 31.33 -4.50 -18.84
C ASN A 103 32.48 -5.51 -18.74
N SER A 104 33.38 -5.41 -17.75
CA SER A 104 34.48 -6.36 -17.61
C SER A 104 34.74 -6.76 -16.15
N PRO A 105 34.77 -8.08 -15.81
CA PRO A 105 35.09 -8.60 -14.48
C PRO A 105 36.47 -8.22 -13.89
N GLY A 106 37.27 -7.38 -14.57
CA GLY A 106 38.56 -6.86 -14.07
C GLY A 106 38.71 -5.33 -14.14
N ALA A 107 37.64 -4.58 -14.46
CA ALA A 107 37.70 -3.13 -14.66
C ALA A 107 37.58 -2.28 -13.38
N TRP A 108 37.49 -2.91 -12.20
CA TRP A 108 37.48 -2.21 -10.92
C TRP A 108 38.89 -1.84 -10.50
N ASN A 109 39.36 -0.68 -10.99
CA ASN A 109 40.59 -0.04 -10.55
C ASN A 109 40.23 1.22 -9.73
N GLU A 110 41.23 1.90 -9.19
CA GLU A 110 41.02 3.09 -8.35
C GLU A 110 40.25 4.19 -9.10
N GLU A 111 40.46 4.33 -10.41
CA GLU A 111 39.80 5.32 -11.25
C GLU A 111 38.31 5.02 -11.46
N SER A 112 37.93 3.75 -11.69
CA SER A 112 36.52 3.38 -11.84
C SER A 112 35.73 3.42 -10.53
N LEU A 113 36.38 3.22 -9.38
CA LEU A 113 35.77 3.46 -8.06
C LEU A 113 35.48 4.94 -7.83
N VAL A 114 36.37 5.83 -8.28
CA VAL A 114 36.16 7.28 -8.21
C VAL A 114 34.98 7.71 -9.09
N GLU A 115 34.89 7.20 -10.32
CA GLU A 115 33.76 7.49 -11.22
C GLU A 115 32.43 6.93 -10.70
N TYR A 116 32.43 5.71 -10.15
CA TYR A 116 31.24 5.13 -9.50
C TYR A 116 30.76 6.01 -8.32
N SER A 117 31.68 6.49 -7.48
CA SER A 117 31.34 7.38 -6.37
C SER A 117 30.76 8.72 -6.84
N LYS A 118 31.29 9.30 -7.93
CA LYS A 118 30.72 10.50 -8.55
C LYS A 118 29.30 10.25 -9.08
N LEU A 119 29.06 9.09 -9.68
CA LEU A 119 27.76 8.71 -10.20
C LEU A 119 26.74 8.47 -9.08
N GLU A 120 27.11 7.79 -8.00
CA GLU A 120 26.27 7.66 -6.79
C GLU A 120 25.89 9.03 -6.25
N LYS A 121 26.86 9.95 -6.15
CA LYS A 121 26.61 11.31 -5.67
C LYS A 121 25.65 12.08 -6.60
N ARG A 122 25.82 12.00 -7.92
CA ARG A 122 24.89 12.62 -8.90
C ARG A 122 23.48 12.04 -8.79
N ILE A 123 23.35 10.74 -8.56
CA ILE A 123 22.06 10.07 -8.36
C ILE A 123 21.41 10.54 -7.05
N GLU A 124 22.19 10.67 -5.98
CA GLU A 124 21.71 11.22 -4.71
C GLU A 124 21.25 12.67 -4.87
N GLU A 125 22.03 13.52 -5.54
CA GLU A 125 21.68 14.91 -5.85
C GLU A 125 20.41 15.01 -6.70
N ALA A 126 20.28 14.22 -7.77
CA ALA A 126 19.08 14.17 -8.60
C ALA A 126 17.85 13.64 -7.84
N SER A 127 18.06 12.67 -6.93
CA SER A 127 16.99 12.16 -6.06
C SER A 127 16.52 13.26 -5.10
N ILE A 128 17.43 14.05 -4.54
CA ILE A 128 17.09 15.22 -3.70
C ILE A 128 16.30 16.26 -4.50
N GLU A 129 16.71 16.55 -5.74
CA GLU A 129 16.02 17.52 -6.61
C GLU A 129 14.59 17.09 -6.97
N ILE A 130 14.34 15.78 -7.11
CA ILE A 130 13.00 15.21 -7.33
C ILE A 130 12.21 15.12 -6.03
N GLU A 131 12.86 14.81 -4.92
CA GLU A 131 12.24 14.73 -3.60
C GLU A 131 11.82 16.10 -3.07
N GLN A 132 12.53 17.19 -3.37
CA GLN A 132 12.19 18.52 -2.86
C GLN A 132 10.78 19.01 -3.28
N PRO A 133 10.37 18.92 -4.56
CA PRO A 133 9.00 19.18 -4.99
C PRO A 133 7.98 18.26 -4.30
N LEU A 134 8.28 16.97 -4.11
CA LEU A 134 7.41 16.03 -3.41
C LEU A 134 7.27 16.38 -1.92
N GLN A 135 8.36 16.76 -1.26
CA GLN A 135 8.38 17.23 0.12
C GLN A 135 7.62 18.56 0.27
N SER A 136 7.69 19.45 -0.73
CA SER A 136 6.94 20.72 -0.72
C SER A 136 5.42 20.49 -0.83
N LYS A 137 4.98 19.58 -1.71
CA LYS A 137 3.57 19.13 -1.76
C LYS A 137 3.16 18.42 -0.47
N THR A 138 4.07 17.68 0.16
CA THR A 138 3.80 17.00 1.44
C THR A 138 3.66 17.99 2.60
N LYS A 139 4.42 19.09 2.62
CA LYS A 139 4.23 20.20 3.58
C LYS A 139 2.86 20.87 3.46
N GLU A 140 2.32 20.94 2.24
CA GLU A 140 0.99 21.51 1.99
C GLU A 140 -0.15 20.58 2.44
N VAL A 141 0.07 19.25 2.42
CA VAL A 141 -0.90 18.25 2.89
C VAL A 141 -0.82 17.98 4.40
N THR A 142 0.33 18.23 5.04
CA THR A 142 0.55 17.93 6.48
C THR A 142 0.03 18.98 7.45
N ALA A 143 -0.45 20.13 6.96
CA ALA A 143 -0.93 21.24 7.78
C ALA A 143 -2.46 21.34 7.81
N THR A 144 -3.17 20.20 7.81
CA THR A 144 -4.60 20.25 8.09
C THR A 144 -4.77 20.03 9.60
N ASN A 145 -4.86 21.14 10.33
CA ASN A 145 -5.31 21.18 11.73
C ASN A 145 -6.80 20.84 11.79
N ASP A 146 -7.19 19.70 11.23
CA ASP A 146 -8.58 19.27 11.19
C ASP A 146 -8.90 18.71 12.57
N ARG A 147 -9.27 19.61 13.47
CA ARG A 147 -9.87 19.22 14.75
C ARG A 147 -11.29 18.75 14.46
N TRP A 148 -11.52 17.45 14.62
CA TRP A 148 -12.82 16.84 14.38
C TRP A 148 -13.80 17.21 15.48
N SER A 149 -14.96 17.71 15.09
CA SER A 149 -16.14 17.84 15.95
C SER A 149 -16.76 16.47 16.22
N LYS A 150 -17.55 16.39 17.30
CA LYS A 150 -18.32 15.17 17.60
C LYS A 150 -19.36 14.89 16.51
N GLU A 151 -19.88 15.92 15.88
CA GLU A 151 -20.82 15.83 14.77
C GLU A 151 -20.16 15.18 13.54
N GLU A 152 -18.93 15.58 13.19
CA GLU A 152 -18.18 14.97 12.07
C GLU A 152 -17.79 13.52 12.36
N ILE A 153 -17.37 13.23 13.60
CA ILE A 153 -17.10 11.84 14.04
C ILE A 153 -18.37 11.00 13.93
N LYS A 154 -19.50 11.54 14.40
CA LYS A 154 -20.79 10.87 14.32
C LYS A 154 -21.20 10.64 12.87
N GLU A 155 -21.06 11.64 12.01
CA GLU A 155 -21.36 11.54 10.58
C GLU A 155 -20.54 10.41 9.93
N LEU A 156 -19.23 10.35 10.19
CA LEU A 156 -18.35 9.30 9.70
C LEU A 156 -18.78 7.90 10.18
N ILE A 157 -19.15 7.77 11.46
CA ILE A 157 -19.61 6.50 12.03
C ILE A 157 -20.98 6.12 11.46
N THR A 158 -21.91 7.06 11.30
CA THR A 158 -23.25 6.75 10.79
C THR A 158 -23.30 6.55 9.28
N PHE A 159 -22.24 6.94 8.57
CA PHE A 159 -22.15 6.79 7.13
C PHE A 159 -22.26 5.34 6.66
N GLU A 160 -23.07 5.16 5.62
CA GLU A 160 -23.19 3.93 4.85
C GLU A 160 -22.80 4.22 3.40
N PRO A 161 -21.65 3.70 2.93
CA PRO A 161 -21.26 3.87 1.54
C PRO A 161 -22.37 3.40 0.58
N LYS A 162 -22.58 4.12 -0.52
CA LYS A 162 -23.68 3.84 -1.48
C LYS A 162 -23.36 2.65 -2.39
N TRP A 163 -23.22 1.44 -1.82
CA TRP A 163 -22.71 0.23 -2.48
C TRP A 163 -23.34 -0.12 -3.83
N ARG A 164 -24.63 0.23 -4.05
CA ARG A 164 -25.38 -0.06 -5.28
C ARG A 164 -24.79 0.61 -6.53
N LEU A 165 -23.94 1.61 -6.38
CA LEU A 165 -23.40 2.40 -7.50
C LEU A 165 -22.05 1.88 -8.03
N PHE A 166 -21.42 0.88 -7.40
CA PHE A 166 -19.94 0.78 -7.48
C PHE A 166 -19.34 -0.50 -8.05
N GLY A 167 -20.12 -1.48 -8.52
CA GLY A 167 -19.63 -2.61 -9.35
C GLY A 167 -18.66 -3.62 -8.68
N LYS A 168 -17.91 -3.23 -7.64
CA LYS A 168 -17.10 -4.10 -6.78
C LYS A 168 -17.94 -4.49 -5.55
N ASN A 169 -18.73 -5.54 -5.70
CA ASN A 169 -19.66 -6.03 -4.69
C ASN A 169 -18.97 -6.65 -3.44
N GLU A 170 -17.63 -6.64 -3.38
CA GLU A 170 -16.85 -7.40 -2.40
C GLU A 170 -16.71 -6.73 -1.02
N TYR A 171 -16.85 -5.40 -0.94
CA TYR A 171 -16.90 -4.65 0.33
C TYR A 171 -18.33 -4.20 0.66
N ARG A 172 -19.34 -4.75 -0.01
CA ARG A 172 -20.73 -4.45 0.31
C ARG A 172 -21.12 -5.18 1.59
N ASN A 173 -21.75 -4.47 2.53
CA ASN A 173 -22.21 -5.03 3.80
C ASN A 173 -21.08 -5.81 4.49
N VAL A 174 -19.96 -5.14 4.73
CA VAL A 174 -18.82 -5.68 5.47
C VAL A 174 -18.62 -4.86 6.73
N PRO A 175 -18.04 -5.44 7.80
CA PRO A 175 -17.69 -4.67 8.98
C PRO A 175 -16.74 -3.54 8.64
N THR A 176 -16.88 -2.47 9.43
CA THR A 176 -16.04 -1.29 9.32
C THR A 176 -15.38 -1.02 10.66
N LEU A 177 -14.05 -0.96 10.66
CA LEU A 177 -13.25 -0.51 11.80
C LEU A 177 -13.02 0.99 11.72
N TYR A 178 -13.04 1.64 12.86
CA TYR A 178 -12.62 3.03 13.02
C TYR A 178 -11.54 3.07 14.08
N VAL A 179 -10.41 3.70 13.79
CA VAL A 179 -9.31 3.90 14.71
C VAL A 179 -9.10 5.39 14.86
N PHE A 180 -9.57 5.93 15.97
CA PHE A 180 -9.43 7.34 16.33
C PHE A 180 -8.16 7.52 17.14
N CYS A 181 -7.27 8.37 16.66
CA CYS A 181 -5.99 8.66 17.27
C CYS A 181 -5.88 10.17 17.55
N ARG A 182 -4.91 10.54 18.38
CA ARG A 182 -4.43 11.93 18.47
C ARG A 182 -3.33 12.17 17.43
N GLU A 183 -3.06 13.42 17.09
CA GLU A 183 -1.90 13.77 16.28
C GLU A 183 -0.60 13.26 16.90
N ASP A 184 -0.44 13.43 18.22
CA ASP A 184 0.65 12.80 18.96
C ASP A 184 0.41 11.28 19.11
N ARG A 185 1.08 10.51 18.25
CA ARG A 185 1.04 9.05 18.21
C ARG A 185 1.66 8.39 19.45
N ASN A 186 2.25 9.13 20.38
CA ASN A 186 2.68 8.58 21.67
C ASN A 186 1.51 8.20 22.58
N TYR A 187 0.28 8.58 22.24
CA TYR A 187 -0.91 8.19 22.99
C TYR A 187 -1.70 7.09 22.28
N PRO A 188 -2.20 6.08 23.01
CA PRO A 188 -3.04 5.05 22.43
C PRO A 188 -4.30 5.61 21.74
N CYS A 189 -4.55 5.09 20.54
CA CYS A 189 -5.77 5.28 19.78
C CYS A 189 -6.91 4.43 20.37
N LEU A 190 -8.14 4.75 19.98
CA LEU A 190 -9.34 3.97 20.28
C LEU A 190 -9.91 3.37 19.00
N MET A 191 -10.05 2.05 18.99
CA MET A 191 -10.72 1.31 17.93
C MET A 191 -12.16 1.02 18.31
N ILE A 192 -13.10 1.26 17.39
CA ILE A 192 -14.49 0.78 17.45
C ILE A 192 -14.87 0.08 16.14
N MET A 193 -16.04 -0.55 16.09
CA MET A 193 -16.47 -1.34 14.94
C MET A 193 -17.96 -1.17 14.63
N LYS A 194 -18.31 -1.20 13.35
CA LYS A 194 -19.66 -1.50 12.85
C LYS A 194 -19.72 -2.89 12.26
N ASP A 195 -20.86 -3.56 12.45
CA ASP A 195 -21.17 -4.82 11.79
C ASP A 195 -21.56 -4.64 10.31
N LYS A 196 -21.78 -5.76 9.63
CA LYS A 196 -22.19 -5.76 8.21
C LYS A 196 -23.58 -5.14 7.97
N GLU A 197 -24.39 -5.00 9.02
CA GLU A 197 -25.69 -4.31 8.99
C GLU A 197 -25.56 -2.80 9.25
N GLY A 198 -24.34 -2.29 9.43
CA GLY A 198 -24.10 -0.88 9.66
C GLY A 198 -24.35 -0.43 11.11
N LYS A 199 -24.47 -1.37 12.06
CA LYS A 199 -24.72 -1.05 13.47
C LYS A 199 -23.42 -1.08 14.26
N VAL A 200 -23.28 -0.13 15.19
CA VAL A 200 -22.14 -0.11 16.11
C VAL A 200 -22.17 -1.38 16.97
N VAL A 201 -21.06 -2.11 16.96
CA VAL A 201 -20.89 -3.33 17.74
C VAL A 201 -20.87 -3.00 19.22
N ARG A 202 -21.59 -3.79 20.02
CA ARG A 202 -21.71 -3.61 21.46
C ARG A 202 -21.33 -4.89 22.21
N GLU A 203 -20.76 -4.68 23.39
CA GLU A 203 -20.52 -5.71 24.38
C GLU A 203 -21.84 -6.24 24.96
N LYS A 204 -21.78 -7.38 25.64
CA LYS A 204 -22.96 -7.98 26.31
C LYS A 204 -23.61 -7.07 27.34
N ASN A 205 -22.84 -6.16 27.94
CA ASN A 205 -23.32 -5.17 28.91
C ASN A 205 -23.94 -3.92 28.24
N GLY A 206 -24.02 -3.88 26.90
CA GLY A 206 -24.57 -2.77 26.13
C GLY A 206 -23.59 -1.64 25.82
N GLN A 207 -22.38 -1.65 26.40
CA GLN A 207 -21.34 -0.68 26.07
C GLN A 207 -20.85 -0.88 24.63
N ILE A 208 -20.33 0.19 24.01
CA ILE A 208 -19.71 0.09 22.69
C ILE A 208 -18.47 -0.79 22.82
N TRP A 209 -18.37 -1.80 21.95
CA TRP A 209 -17.16 -2.61 21.84
C TRP A 209 -16.01 -1.70 21.40
N SER A 210 -14.93 -1.71 22.15
CA SER A 210 -13.77 -0.90 21.84
C SER A 210 -12.47 -1.54 22.29
N GLN A 211 -11.38 -1.23 21.61
CA GLN A 211 -10.03 -1.66 21.99
C GLN A 211 -9.05 -0.51 21.82
N LYS A 212 -8.11 -0.38 22.77
CA LYS A 212 -6.96 0.51 22.58
C LYS A 212 -6.04 -0.05 21.51
N LYS A 213 -5.43 0.81 20.71
CA LYS A 213 -4.43 0.45 19.70
C LYS A 213 -3.28 1.46 19.69
N LEU A 214 -2.14 1.07 19.14
CA LEU A 214 -1.02 2.01 18.93
C LEU A 214 -0.64 2.05 17.45
N ALA A 215 -0.65 3.26 16.86
CA ALA A 215 -0.33 3.52 15.45
C ALA A 215 1.04 4.23 15.29
N LEU A 216 1.94 4.00 16.24
CA LEU A 216 3.23 4.67 16.38
C LEU A 216 4.37 3.88 15.73
N SER A 217 5.24 4.60 15.02
CA SER A 217 6.52 4.12 14.52
C SER A 217 7.52 3.96 15.67
N GLY A 218 8.14 2.79 15.78
CA GLY A 218 9.25 2.58 16.72
C GLY A 218 10.52 3.37 16.40
N ARG A 219 10.58 4.01 15.23
CA ARG A 219 11.67 4.91 14.83
C ARG A 219 11.30 6.40 14.94
N GLY A 220 10.07 6.72 15.37
CA GLY A 220 9.58 8.11 15.43
C GLY A 220 9.40 8.75 14.05
N LEU A 221 9.29 7.95 12.99
CA LEU A 221 9.17 8.42 11.60
C LEU A 221 7.73 8.83 11.27
N LYS A 222 7.57 9.85 10.42
CA LYS A 222 6.27 10.39 9.99
C LYS A 222 5.55 9.46 9.03
N TYR A 223 4.26 9.67 8.81
CA TYR A 223 3.44 8.81 7.95
C TYR A 223 3.93 8.73 6.49
N ASN A 224 4.62 9.76 6.01
CA ASN A 224 5.20 9.82 4.68
C ASN A 224 6.66 9.34 4.67
N GLU A 225 7.01 8.39 5.55
CA GLU A 225 8.33 7.78 5.58
C GLU A 225 8.20 6.26 5.67
N VAL A 226 9.18 5.53 5.13
CA VAL A 226 9.19 4.06 5.20
C VAL A 226 9.30 3.61 6.66
N ASN A 227 8.37 2.75 7.10
CA ASN A 227 8.18 2.35 8.50
C ASN A 227 7.74 3.49 9.45
N GLY A 228 7.23 4.59 8.88
CA GLY A 228 6.58 5.69 9.57
C GLY A 228 5.29 5.34 10.30
N ASN A 229 4.74 6.29 11.06
CA ASN A 229 3.42 6.14 11.69
C ASN A 229 2.37 5.62 10.69
N THR A 230 1.34 4.93 11.18
CA THR A 230 0.21 4.58 10.31
C THR A 230 -0.47 5.88 9.86
N PRO A 231 -0.59 6.15 8.54
CA PRO A 231 -1.25 7.35 8.06
C PRO A 231 -2.73 7.34 8.44
N GLN A 232 -3.32 8.52 8.65
CA GLN A 232 -4.77 8.63 8.60
C GLN A 232 -5.29 8.37 7.18
N GLY A 233 -6.57 8.03 7.10
CA GLY A 233 -7.28 7.76 5.87
C GLY A 233 -7.94 6.39 5.85
N LEU A 234 -8.12 5.86 4.64
CA LEU A 234 -8.96 4.69 4.40
C LEU A 234 -8.12 3.51 3.89
N PHE A 235 -8.40 2.35 4.48
CA PHE A 235 -7.81 1.08 4.09
C PHE A 235 -8.89 0.04 3.84
N THR A 236 -8.60 -0.90 2.95
CA THR A 236 -9.36 -2.14 2.85
C THR A 236 -8.71 -3.22 3.70
N ILE A 237 -9.55 -4.13 4.20
CA ILE A 237 -9.15 -5.34 4.89
C ILE A 237 -9.51 -6.49 3.97
N ASP A 238 -8.51 -7.21 3.47
CA ASP A 238 -8.75 -8.16 2.37
C ASP A 238 -8.62 -9.63 2.79
N SER A 239 -7.95 -9.87 3.93
CA SER A 239 -7.77 -11.18 4.57
C SER A 239 -6.88 -11.04 5.81
N VAL A 240 -6.41 -12.17 6.33
CA VAL A 240 -5.27 -12.27 7.25
C VAL A 240 -4.02 -12.83 6.57
N MET A 241 -2.87 -12.73 7.24
CA MET A 241 -1.66 -13.48 6.85
C MET A 241 -1.90 -14.98 6.96
N PRO A 242 -1.48 -15.84 6.02
CA PRO A 242 -1.82 -17.28 6.03
C PRO A 242 -1.42 -18.03 7.31
N LYS A 243 -0.37 -17.55 7.99
CA LYS A 243 0.15 -18.11 9.24
C LYS A 243 0.43 -16.99 10.23
N ALA A 244 0.41 -17.33 11.52
CA ALA A 244 0.93 -16.48 12.59
C ALA A 244 2.43 -16.77 12.81
N ASP A 245 3.24 -16.37 11.84
CA ASP A 245 4.70 -16.49 11.82
C ASP A 245 5.39 -15.28 12.48
N ARG A 246 6.69 -15.44 12.81
CA ARG A 246 7.50 -14.42 13.50
C ARG A 246 6.81 -13.87 14.76
N ARG A 247 6.24 -14.80 15.56
CA ARG A 247 5.42 -14.47 16.74
C ARG A 247 6.12 -13.62 17.79
N PHE A 248 7.46 -13.68 17.84
CA PHE A 248 8.24 -12.79 18.68
C PHE A 248 7.97 -11.32 18.36
N VAL A 249 7.88 -10.96 17.08
CA VAL A 249 7.63 -9.57 16.64
C VAL A 249 6.13 -9.30 16.56
N TYR A 250 5.35 -10.22 15.99
CA TYR A 250 3.96 -9.95 15.59
C TYR A 250 2.88 -10.53 16.51
N GLY A 251 3.27 -11.07 17.66
CA GLY A 251 2.33 -11.72 18.57
C GLY A 251 1.92 -13.11 18.10
N LYS A 252 1.06 -13.75 18.89
CA LYS A 252 0.64 -15.14 18.76
C LYS A 252 -0.36 -15.36 17.62
N TYR A 253 -1.17 -14.36 17.31
CA TYR A 253 -2.33 -14.49 16.42
C TYR A 253 -2.03 -13.99 15.00
N ARG A 254 -2.91 -14.32 14.05
CA ARG A 254 -2.73 -13.90 12.66
C ARG A 254 -2.93 -12.39 12.52
N ARG A 255 -2.22 -11.83 11.56
CA ARG A 255 -2.19 -10.39 11.28
C ARG A 255 -3.24 -10.06 10.22
N MET A 256 -4.07 -9.06 10.46
CA MET A 256 -5.02 -8.56 9.45
C MET A 256 -4.25 -7.78 8.39
N LYS A 257 -4.56 -7.99 7.12
CA LYS A 257 -3.93 -7.27 6.00
C LYS A 257 -4.67 -5.96 5.76
N LEU A 258 -3.95 -4.86 5.82
CA LEU A 258 -4.45 -3.55 5.43
C LEU A 258 -3.83 -3.20 4.07
N ASN A 259 -4.67 -2.79 3.13
CA ASN A 259 -4.27 -2.31 1.82
C ASN A 259 -4.82 -0.91 1.59
N PHE A 260 -4.09 -0.09 0.84
CA PHE A 260 -4.61 1.19 0.37
C PHE A 260 -5.71 0.97 -0.66
N VAL A 261 -6.67 1.89 -0.71
CA VAL A 261 -7.60 1.94 -1.84
C VAL A 261 -6.81 2.29 -3.11
N GLU A 262 -7.09 1.53 -4.17
CA GLU A 262 -6.43 1.69 -5.46
C GLU A 262 -6.54 3.12 -5.97
N ALA A 263 -5.44 3.63 -6.54
CA ALA A 263 -5.42 4.93 -7.19
C ALA A 263 -6.46 5.00 -8.30
N SER A 264 -7.14 6.14 -8.39
CA SER A 264 -8.12 6.41 -9.42
C SER A 264 -8.07 7.86 -9.81
N LYS A 265 -8.61 8.20 -10.99
CA LYS A 265 -8.68 9.58 -11.44
C LYS A 265 -9.39 10.44 -10.39
N ASP A 266 -8.72 11.47 -9.90
CA ASP A 266 -9.20 12.39 -8.87
C ASP A 266 -9.60 11.69 -7.55
N GLU A 267 -8.99 10.53 -7.26
CA GLU A 267 -9.30 9.68 -6.09
C GLU A 267 -10.78 9.29 -5.93
N LYS A 268 -11.52 9.25 -7.06
CA LYS A 268 -12.96 8.95 -7.08
C LYS A 268 -13.32 7.62 -6.41
N GLU A 269 -12.49 6.59 -6.53
CA GLU A 269 -12.77 5.31 -5.88
C GLU A 269 -12.66 5.38 -4.36
N LEU A 270 -11.68 6.11 -3.83
CA LEU A 270 -11.50 6.33 -2.40
C LEU A 270 -12.60 7.23 -1.83
N LEU A 271 -12.90 8.35 -2.49
CA LEU A 271 -13.85 9.34 -1.98
C LEU A 271 -15.28 8.79 -1.88
N ARG A 272 -15.63 7.74 -2.63
CA ARG A 272 -16.94 7.04 -2.52
C ARG A 272 -17.18 6.38 -1.18
N TYR A 273 -16.12 6.10 -0.43
CA TYR A 273 -16.20 5.54 0.91
C TYR A 273 -16.19 6.63 1.99
N ILE A 274 -16.25 7.91 1.63
CA ILE A 274 -16.24 9.02 2.60
C ILE A 274 -17.52 9.84 2.40
N PRO A 275 -18.23 10.24 3.49
CA PRO A 275 -19.36 11.17 3.38
C PRO A 275 -18.95 12.40 2.59
N GLU A 276 -19.79 12.87 1.68
CA GLU A 276 -19.51 14.04 0.84
C GLU A 276 -19.17 15.27 1.72
N GLU A 277 -19.88 15.38 2.83
CA GLU A 277 -19.73 16.39 3.87
C GLU A 277 -18.36 16.36 4.53
N LEU A 278 -17.65 15.22 4.57
CA LEU A 278 -16.34 15.07 5.23
C LEU A 278 -15.17 15.03 4.26
N GLN A 279 -15.41 15.02 2.94
CA GLN A 279 -14.32 14.94 1.95
C GLN A 279 -13.39 16.15 1.99
N HIS A 280 -13.87 17.30 2.48
CA HIS A 280 -13.09 18.53 2.65
C HIS A 280 -12.07 18.47 3.79
N LEU A 281 -12.28 17.60 4.79
CA LEU A 281 -11.42 17.43 5.97
C LEU A 281 -10.10 16.70 5.66
N ASN A 282 -9.78 16.43 4.39
CA ASN A 282 -8.47 15.98 3.89
C ASN A 282 -7.74 14.81 4.60
N PHE A 283 -8.32 14.18 5.62
CA PHE A 283 -7.71 13.16 6.49
C PHE A 283 -7.29 11.93 5.68
N TRP A 284 -7.99 11.71 4.57
CA TRP A 284 -7.75 10.63 3.63
C TRP A 284 -6.49 10.83 2.79
N LYS A 285 -5.99 12.06 2.65
CA LYS A 285 -4.82 12.37 1.82
C LYS A 285 -3.54 11.75 2.34
N GLU A 286 -3.38 11.54 3.66
CA GLU A 286 -2.18 10.87 4.17
C GLU A 286 -2.04 9.46 3.63
N SER A 287 -3.15 8.70 3.55
CA SER A 287 -3.15 7.37 2.97
C SER A 287 -2.82 7.38 1.48
N VAL A 288 -3.28 8.39 0.74
CA VAL A 288 -2.95 8.60 -0.68
C VAL A 288 -1.47 8.90 -0.86
N VAL A 289 -0.92 9.84 -0.09
CA VAL A 289 0.52 10.17 -0.12
C VAL A 289 1.36 8.94 0.22
N ALA A 290 1.03 8.23 1.30
CA ALA A 290 1.75 7.03 1.71
C ALA A 290 1.71 5.93 0.64
N ARG A 291 0.55 5.72 0.00
CA ARG A 291 0.38 4.80 -1.13
C ARG A 291 1.28 5.19 -2.30
N ASP A 292 1.25 6.45 -2.69
CA ASP A 292 1.95 6.94 -3.88
C ASP A 292 3.47 6.94 -3.70
N MET A 293 3.95 7.06 -2.46
CA MET A 293 5.36 6.81 -2.14
C MET A 293 5.74 5.31 -2.07
N GLY A 294 4.80 4.40 -2.35
CA GLY A 294 5.05 2.97 -2.33
C GLY A 294 5.15 2.34 -0.94
N ARG A 295 4.61 3.00 0.11
CA ARG A 295 4.45 2.30 1.39
C ARG A 295 3.46 1.14 1.21
N ASP A 296 3.72 0.03 1.87
CA ASP A 296 2.87 -1.15 1.80
C ASP A 296 2.97 -1.97 3.11
N LEU A 297 2.42 -3.19 3.08
CA LEU A 297 2.55 -4.19 4.15
C LEU A 297 1.98 -3.78 5.52
N PHE A 298 1.09 -2.79 5.58
CA PHE A 298 0.39 -2.40 6.79
C PHE A 298 -0.45 -3.54 7.36
N ARG A 299 -0.40 -3.74 8.68
CA ARG A 299 -1.15 -4.79 9.36
C ARG A 299 -1.78 -4.28 10.64
N ILE A 300 -2.85 -4.94 11.08
CA ILE A 300 -3.24 -4.95 12.49
C ILE A 300 -2.71 -6.25 13.10
N HIS A 301 -1.90 -6.14 14.14
CA HIS A 301 -1.31 -7.30 14.80
C HIS A 301 -1.04 -7.06 16.28
N GLY A 302 -0.92 -8.12 17.08
CA GLY A 302 -0.41 -7.98 18.43
C GLY A 302 1.11 -7.89 18.48
N VAL A 303 1.70 -7.77 19.66
CA VAL A 303 3.16 -7.74 19.79
C VAL A 303 3.63 -8.84 20.71
N GLY A 304 4.62 -9.62 20.27
CA GLY A 304 5.21 -10.69 21.07
C GLY A 304 6.33 -10.19 22.00
N ILE A 305 6.91 -9.03 21.67
CA ILE A 305 7.88 -8.32 22.49
C ILE A 305 7.15 -7.65 23.65
N LYS A 306 7.70 -7.78 24.86
CA LYS A 306 7.15 -7.13 26.03
C LYS A 306 7.67 -5.71 26.16
N ASN A 307 6.78 -4.72 26.33
CA ASN A 307 7.23 -3.39 26.76
C ASN A 307 7.75 -3.44 28.20
N ILE A 308 9.04 -3.12 28.37
CA ILE A 308 9.69 -3.03 29.68
C ILE A 308 9.73 -1.59 30.23
N PHE A 309 9.46 -0.58 29.39
CA PHE A 309 9.48 0.83 29.73
C PHE A 309 8.09 1.26 30.22
N ARG A 310 7.83 1.05 31.52
CA ARG A 310 6.54 1.32 32.17
C ARG A 310 6.15 2.80 32.24
N ASN A 311 7.12 3.70 32.03
CA ASN A 311 6.93 5.14 32.09
C ASN A 311 6.52 5.77 30.75
N THR A 312 6.39 4.98 29.67
CA THR A 312 5.91 5.52 28.39
C THR A 312 4.41 5.76 28.44
N THR A 313 3.94 6.81 27.76
CA THR A 313 2.52 7.17 27.63
C THR A 313 1.67 6.12 26.92
N TYR A 314 2.32 5.22 26.18
CA TYR A 314 1.69 4.11 25.48
C TYR A 314 1.89 2.76 26.17
N TYR A 315 2.46 2.67 27.38
CA TYR A 315 2.53 1.38 28.06
C TYR A 315 1.12 0.79 28.25
N PRO A 316 0.88 -0.51 27.95
CA PRO A 316 1.85 -1.58 27.70
C PRO A 316 2.16 -1.87 26.21
N PHE A 317 1.75 -1.01 25.28
CA PHE A 317 2.02 -1.21 23.86
C PHE A 317 3.52 -1.13 23.53
N ILE A 318 3.88 -1.70 22.39
CA ILE A 318 5.19 -1.56 21.74
C ILE A 318 4.96 -0.88 20.38
N PRO A 319 5.69 0.19 20.05
CA PRO A 319 5.69 0.79 18.73
C PRO A 319 6.11 -0.20 17.64
N THR A 320 5.61 -0.05 16.42
CA THR A 320 5.88 -0.99 15.32
C THR A 320 6.50 -0.28 14.12
N ALA A 321 6.72 -1.00 13.02
CA ALA A 321 7.20 -0.43 11.76
C ALA A 321 6.03 0.18 10.93
N GLY A 322 5.15 0.94 11.58
CA GLY A 322 4.01 1.60 10.94
C GLY A 322 2.70 0.81 10.87
N CYS A 323 2.64 -0.34 11.54
CA CYS A 323 1.43 -1.13 11.71
C CYS A 323 0.61 -0.66 12.92
N ILE A 324 -0.65 -1.12 13.00
CA ILE A 324 -1.52 -0.90 14.16
C ILE A 324 -1.30 -2.04 15.16
N ALA A 325 -0.75 -1.70 16.33
CA ALA A 325 -0.40 -2.66 17.37
C ALA A 325 -1.57 -2.93 18.32
N SER A 326 -1.68 -4.20 18.73
CA SER A 326 -2.57 -4.70 19.77
C SER A 326 -1.76 -5.25 20.94
N ILE A 327 -2.32 -5.27 22.15
CA ILE A 327 -1.63 -5.83 23.31
C ILE A 327 -1.81 -7.35 23.30
N GLU A 328 -0.72 -8.08 23.52
CA GLU A 328 -0.76 -9.53 23.73
C GLU A 328 0.21 -9.94 24.83
N GLY A 329 -0.14 -10.99 25.58
CA GLY A 329 0.71 -11.56 26.61
C GLY A 329 0.30 -11.14 28.02
N LYS A 330 1.27 -11.08 28.96
CA LYS A 330 0.99 -10.79 30.38
C LYS A 330 1.71 -9.53 30.85
N TYR A 331 0.91 -8.53 31.24
CA TYR A 331 1.36 -7.26 31.81
C TYR A 331 0.65 -7.05 33.15
N ASP A 332 1.43 -6.77 34.20
CA ASP A 332 0.91 -6.44 35.53
C ASP A 332 -0.12 -7.43 36.06
N GLY A 333 0.16 -8.72 35.89
CA GLY A 333 -0.73 -9.80 36.30
C GLY A 333 -1.88 -10.07 35.34
N LYS A 334 -2.27 -9.10 34.50
CA LYS A 334 -3.35 -9.21 33.51
C LYS A 334 -2.86 -9.84 32.22
N ARG A 335 -3.67 -10.74 31.66
CA ARG A 335 -3.45 -11.36 30.35
C ARG A 335 -4.24 -10.58 29.29
N TYR A 336 -3.57 -10.30 28.18
CA TYR A 336 -4.12 -9.61 27.02
C TYR A 336 -4.09 -10.55 25.81
N ALA A 337 -5.14 -10.49 25.01
CA ALA A 337 -5.30 -11.24 23.78
C ALA A 337 -6.03 -10.40 22.72
N ASP A 338 -5.81 -9.08 22.74
CA ASP A 338 -6.61 -8.09 22.02
C ASP A 338 -6.70 -8.39 20.52
N GLN A 339 -5.63 -8.91 19.90
CA GLN A 339 -5.64 -9.32 18.49
C GLN A 339 -6.59 -10.51 18.22
N ARG A 340 -6.66 -11.49 19.11
CA ARG A 340 -7.61 -12.62 19.00
C ARG A 340 -9.03 -12.12 19.17
N GLU A 341 -9.25 -11.30 20.19
CA GLU A 341 -10.55 -10.70 20.49
C GLU A 341 -11.05 -9.84 19.31
N LEU A 342 -10.17 -9.07 18.67
CA LEU A 342 -10.48 -8.34 17.45
C LEU A 342 -10.88 -9.29 16.31
N LEU A 343 -10.09 -10.33 16.03
CA LEU A 343 -10.41 -11.28 14.95
C LEU A 343 -11.76 -11.98 15.19
N ASP A 344 -12.03 -12.38 16.42
CA ASP A 344 -13.30 -13.04 16.79
C ASP A 344 -14.47 -12.08 16.62
N GLN A 345 -14.36 -10.87 17.18
CA GLN A 345 -15.42 -9.88 17.08
C GLN A 345 -15.66 -9.45 15.63
N PHE A 346 -14.61 -9.34 14.83
CA PHE A 346 -14.70 -9.00 13.41
C PHE A 346 -15.43 -10.10 12.62
N MET A 347 -15.12 -11.38 12.87
CA MET A 347 -15.85 -12.50 12.25
C MET A 347 -17.32 -12.54 12.68
N ILE A 348 -17.61 -12.30 13.96
CA ILE A 348 -18.98 -12.17 14.47
C ILE A 348 -19.71 -11.02 13.77
N ALA A 349 -19.06 -9.87 13.60
CA ALA A 349 -19.60 -8.71 12.90
C ALA A 349 -19.84 -8.97 11.40
N MET A 350 -19.11 -9.92 10.79
CA MET A 350 -19.41 -10.43 9.44
C MET A 350 -20.56 -11.46 9.43
N GLY A 351 -21.00 -11.93 10.60
CA GLY A 351 -21.95 -13.03 10.75
C GLY A 351 -21.37 -14.37 10.30
N ILE A 352 -20.08 -14.62 10.56
CA ILE A 352 -19.44 -15.93 10.39
C ILE A 352 -18.87 -16.41 11.73
N GLU A 353 -18.71 -17.72 11.89
CA GLU A 353 -18.20 -18.30 13.12
C GLU A 353 -16.72 -17.94 13.36
N PRO A 354 -16.32 -17.54 14.59
CA PRO A 354 -14.95 -17.12 14.90
C PRO A 354 -13.99 -18.32 15.01
N THR A 355 -13.60 -18.88 13.87
CA THR A 355 -12.65 -20.00 13.76
C THR A 355 -11.41 -19.60 12.96
N TYR A 356 -10.28 -20.29 13.17
CA TYR A 356 -9.05 -20.02 12.42
C TYR A 356 -9.21 -20.26 10.92
N GLU A 357 -10.07 -21.18 10.51
CA GLU A 357 -10.36 -21.49 9.13
C GLU A 357 -11.09 -20.32 8.45
N ASN A 358 -11.99 -19.65 9.17
CA ASN A 358 -12.77 -18.52 8.65
C ASN A 358 -11.98 -17.20 8.58
N GLU A 359 -10.86 -17.07 9.29
CA GLU A 359 -10.06 -15.84 9.29
C GLU A 359 -9.59 -15.42 7.88
N THR A 360 -9.35 -16.36 6.97
CA THR A 360 -8.93 -16.02 5.60
C THR A 360 -10.03 -15.37 4.77
N ARG A 361 -11.28 -15.49 5.22
CA ARG A 361 -12.47 -14.91 4.58
C ARG A 361 -12.77 -13.50 5.07
N VAL A 362 -12.03 -12.97 6.05
CA VAL A 362 -12.31 -11.65 6.60
C VAL A 362 -12.14 -10.58 5.53
N LYS A 363 -13.17 -9.73 5.40
CA LYS A 363 -13.17 -8.55 4.54
C LYS A 363 -13.81 -7.39 5.28
N GLY A 364 -13.30 -6.18 5.05
CA GLY A 364 -13.91 -4.97 5.61
C GLY A 364 -13.20 -3.69 5.23
N LEU A 365 -13.59 -2.62 5.91
CA LEU A 365 -12.98 -1.30 5.79
C LEU A 365 -12.32 -0.89 7.11
N LEU A 366 -11.33 -0.03 7.03
CA LEU A 366 -10.70 0.61 8.17
C LEU A 366 -10.50 2.11 7.90
N TYR A 367 -11.04 2.93 8.78
CA TYR A 367 -10.78 4.37 8.84
C TYR A 367 -9.78 4.63 9.97
N VAL A 368 -8.70 5.34 9.68
CA VAL A 368 -7.78 5.87 10.69
C VAL A 368 -7.93 7.38 10.68
N VAL A 369 -8.24 7.99 11.82
CA VAL A 369 -8.58 9.41 11.90
C VAL A 369 -7.85 10.06 13.07
N ASN A 370 -7.25 11.23 12.82
CA ASN A 370 -6.70 12.06 13.89
C ASN A 370 -7.80 13.01 14.34
N ILE A 371 -8.24 12.91 15.60
CA ILE A 371 -9.40 13.69 16.06
C ILE A 371 -9.01 15.08 16.57
N ASP A 372 -7.84 15.22 17.19
CA ASP A 372 -7.24 16.50 17.61
C ASP A 372 -5.78 16.31 18.09
N ASP A 373 -5.20 17.37 18.64
CA ASP A 373 -3.83 17.50 19.17
C ASP A 373 -3.70 17.27 20.69
N THR A 374 -4.73 16.71 21.35
CA THR A 374 -4.69 16.49 22.79
C THR A 374 -3.64 15.44 23.16
N ASN A 375 -2.80 15.76 24.15
CA ASN A 375 -1.77 14.85 24.68
C ASN A 375 -2.33 13.84 25.70
N ALA A 376 -3.30 13.02 25.28
CA ALA A 376 -3.91 11.98 26.10
C ALA A 376 -4.44 10.82 25.23
N PRO A 377 -4.60 9.60 25.77
CA PRO A 377 -5.26 8.51 25.06
C PRO A 377 -6.67 8.91 24.60
N VAL A 378 -7.12 8.41 23.45
CA VAL A 378 -8.50 8.64 22.99
C VAL A 378 -9.46 7.77 23.79
N GLU A 379 -10.49 8.34 24.39
CA GLU A 379 -11.54 7.67 25.16
C GLU A 379 -12.90 7.72 24.47
N LEU A 380 -13.83 6.85 24.86
CA LEU A 380 -15.18 6.83 24.25
C LEU A 380 -15.92 8.17 24.41
N GLY A 381 -15.67 8.91 25.50
CA GLY A 381 -16.28 10.23 25.74
C GLY A 381 -15.77 11.33 24.79
N ASP A 382 -14.66 11.10 24.08
CA ASP A 382 -14.22 11.99 23.01
C ASP A 382 -15.09 11.84 21.74
N LEU A 383 -15.71 10.67 21.55
CA LEU A 383 -16.45 10.33 20.33
C LEU A 383 -17.97 10.56 20.42
N PHE A 384 -18.54 10.53 21.64
CA PHE A 384 -20.00 10.55 21.88
C PHE A 384 -20.45 11.59 22.90
#